data_AF-A0A2V5NHY0-F1
#
_entry.id   AF-A0A2V5NHY0-F1
#
_cell.length_a   1.000
_cell.length_b   1.000
_cell.length_c   1.000
_cell.angle_alpha   90.00
_cell.angle_beta   90.00
_cell.angle_gamma   90.00
#
_symmetry.space_group_name_H-M   'P 1'
#
loop_
_entity.id
_entity.type
_entity.pdbx_description
1 polymer ?
#
loop_
_entity_poly.entity_id
_entity_poly.type
_entity_poly.pdbx_seq_one_letter_code
_entity_poly.pdbx_strand_id
1 'polypeptide(L)'
;LTDHLMTIDMGGPEFLFTKLLRRDDCAVCGRFPDENPGASPTVTLLCGERTANVLPIERLDLHLSQISAVIPTERILATTNSVLVYREGLYTISLFRNGRLLIGDIDDEAEASRVANHVWRTVKNMKFAEAEKSSTPI
;
A
#
# COMPACT_ATOMS: atom_id res chain seq x y z
N LEU A 1 14.72 -7.61 11.53
CA LEU A 1 13.24 -7.75 11.61
C LEU A 1 12.67 -8.59 10.46
N THR A 2 13.36 -8.76 9.33
CA THR A 2 12.91 -9.59 8.19
C THR A 2 12.52 -11.01 8.57
N ASP A 3 13.13 -11.56 9.62
CA ASP A 3 12.95 -12.96 10.01
C ASP A 3 12.10 -13.07 11.30
N HIS A 4 11.25 -12.07 11.57
CA HIS A 4 10.39 -12.07 12.77
C HIS A 4 8.92 -11.83 12.36
N LEU A 5 8.03 -12.68 12.85
CA LEU A 5 6.59 -12.47 12.77
C LEU A 5 6.14 -11.64 13.97
N MET A 6 5.53 -10.49 13.72
CA MET A 6 4.85 -9.73 14.77
C MET A 6 3.43 -10.27 14.91
N THR A 7 3.09 -10.70 16.11
CA THR A 7 1.73 -11.13 16.48
C THR A 7 1.16 -10.13 17.46
N ILE A 8 -0.15 -9.90 17.35
CA ILE A 8 -0.93 -9.04 18.24
C ILE A 8 -2.02 -9.93 18.81
N ASP A 9 -2.00 -10.12 20.12
CA ASP A 9 -3.18 -10.64 20.82
C ASP A 9 -4.17 -9.48 20.97
N MET A 10 -5.43 -9.66 20.61
CA MET A 10 -6.48 -8.64 20.80
C MET A 10 -7.23 -8.83 22.13
N GLY A 11 -6.97 -9.94 22.85
CA GLY A 11 -7.45 -10.20 24.21
C GLY A 11 -6.56 -9.58 25.31
N GLY A 12 -5.33 -9.18 24.98
CA GLY A 12 -4.41 -8.44 25.86
C GLY A 12 -3.44 -7.57 25.04
N PRO A 13 -2.92 -6.43 25.53
CA PRO A 13 -2.21 -5.45 24.70
C PRO A 13 -0.73 -5.83 24.41
N GLU A 14 -0.46 -7.08 24.04
CA GLU A 14 0.90 -7.58 23.87
C GLU A 14 1.26 -7.77 22.39
N PHE A 15 2.29 -7.03 21.95
CA PHE A 15 2.97 -7.26 20.68
C PHE A 15 4.10 -8.26 20.90
N LEU A 16 4.00 -9.44 20.31
CA LEU A 16 5.04 -10.47 20.40
C LEU A 16 5.76 -10.61 19.06
N PHE A 17 7.09 -10.47 19.09
CA PHE A 17 7.95 -10.75 17.95
C PHE A 17 8.53 -12.16 18.06
N THR A 18 8.06 -13.06 17.20
CA THR A 18 8.56 -14.43 17.14
C THR A 18 9.57 -14.55 16.00
N LYS A 19 10.80 -14.97 16.30
CA LYS A 19 11.79 -15.25 15.26
C LYS A 19 11.35 -16.47 14.44
N LEU A 20 11.24 -16.29 13.13
CA LEU A 20 10.99 -17.35 12.16
C LEU A 20 12.33 -17.93 11.70
N LEU A 21 12.47 -19.25 11.82
CA LEU A 21 13.61 -19.99 11.28
C LEU A 21 13.17 -20.72 10.02
N ARG A 22 13.85 -20.45 8.90
CA ARG A 22 13.64 -21.17 7.64
C ARG A 22 14.44 -22.46 7.68
N ARG A 23 13.81 -23.56 7.28
CA ARG A 23 14.44 -24.87 7.12
C ARG A 23 14.85 -25.04 5.66
N ASP A 24 16.14 -25.23 5.40
CA ASP A 24 16.67 -25.41 4.04
C ASP A 24 16.12 -26.68 3.35
N ASP A 25 15.68 -27.66 4.14
CA ASP A 25 15.07 -28.90 3.64
C ASP A 25 13.53 -28.81 3.48
N CYS A 26 12.92 -27.65 3.72
CA CYS A 26 11.47 -27.51 3.60
C CYS A 26 11.01 -27.61 2.14
N ALA A 27 10.01 -28.46 1.86
CA ALA A 27 9.48 -28.63 0.51
C ALA A 27 8.78 -27.38 -0.05
N VAL A 28 8.41 -26.42 0.80
CA VAL A 28 7.69 -25.19 0.42
C VAL A 28 8.61 -23.98 0.41
N CYS A 29 9.38 -23.78 1.48
CA CYS A 29 10.26 -22.62 1.59
C CYS A 29 11.74 -22.99 1.52
N GLY A 30 12.18 -24.23 1.49
CA GLY A 30 13.61 -24.56 1.62
C GLY A 30 14.49 -24.24 0.41
N ARG A 31 13.91 -24.21 -0.81
CA ARG A 31 14.71 -24.31 -2.05
C ARG A 31 14.42 -23.32 -3.17
N PHE A 32 13.46 -22.42 -3.00
CA PHE A 32 13.12 -21.46 -4.05
C PHE A 32 13.96 -20.19 -3.86
N PRO A 33 14.80 -19.80 -4.84
CA PRO A 33 15.25 -18.42 -4.96
C PRO A 33 14.01 -17.53 -5.05
N ASP A 34 14.07 -16.33 -4.47
CA ASP A 34 13.03 -15.30 -4.63
C ASP A 34 13.03 -14.81 -6.09
N GLU A 35 12.53 -15.63 -7.01
CA GLU A 35 12.24 -15.22 -8.37
C GLU A 35 10.76 -14.88 -8.46
N ASN A 36 10.45 -13.61 -8.74
CA ASN A 36 9.11 -13.23 -9.21
C ASN A 36 9.23 -12.57 -10.60
N PRO A 37 9.39 -13.35 -11.69
CA PRO A 37 9.75 -12.81 -13.00
C PRO A 37 8.60 -12.15 -13.78
N GLY A 38 7.54 -11.69 -13.13
CA GLY A 38 6.38 -11.12 -13.83
C GLY A 38 5.36 -10.42 -12.93
N ALA A 39 5.81 -9.72 -11.89
CA ALA A 39 4.93 -9.20 -10.86
C ALA A 39 3.96 -8.13 -11.41
N SER A 40 2.71 -8.52 -11.67
CA SER A 40 1.56 -7.62 -11.64
C SER A 40 1.27 -7.21 -10.19
N PRO A 41 0.63 -6.05 -9.94
CA PRO A 41 0.24 -5.71 -8.58
C PRO A 41 -0.67 -6.82 -8.03
N THR A 42 -0.40 -7.24 -6.79
CA THR A 42 -1.21 -8.29 -6.14
C THR A 42 -2.51 -7.66 -5.66
N VAL A 43 -3.63 -8.11 -6.22
CA VAL A 43 -4.98 -7.73 -5.78
C VAL A 43 -5.55 -8.84 -4.91
N THR A 44 -6.26 -8.47 -3.85
CA THR A 44 -7.04 -9.39 -3.03
C THR A 44 -8.36 -8.73 -2.69
N LEU A 45 -9.47 -9.28 -3.16
CA LEU A 45 -10.81 -8.87 -2.74
C LEU A 45 -11.05 -9.33 -1.30
N LEU A 46 -11.48 -8.41 -0.44
CA LEU A 46 -11.76 -8.69 0.97
C LEU A 46 -13.19 -9.20 1.10
N CYS A 47 -13.37 -10.29 1.85
CA CYS A 47 -14.67 -10.90 2.05
C CYS A 47 -15.58 -9.99 2.90
N GLY A 48 -16.83 -9.80 2.49
CA GLY A 48 -17.87 -9.15 3.30
C GLY A 48 -17.94 -7.62 3.19
N GLU A 49 -16.94 -6.99 2.57
CA GLU A 49 -16.94 -5.57 2.26
C GLU A 49 -16.46 -5.44 0.81
N ARG A 50 -17.14 -4.64 -0.03
CA ARG A 50 -16.79 -4.43 -1.45
C ARG A 50 -15.46 -3.67 -1.56
N THR A 51 -14.36 -4.28 -1.15
CA THR A 51 -13.07 -3.63 -0.92
C THR A 51 -11.94 -4.51 -1.44
N ALA A 52 -11.05 -3.93 -2.23
CA ALA A 52 -9.83 -4.59 -2.70
C ALA A 52 -8.61 -4.12 -1.91
N ASN A 53 -7.77 -5.04 -1.46
CA ASN A 53 -6.40 -4.77 -1.04
C ASN A 53 -5.46 -4.92 -2.23
N VAL A 54 -4.72 -3.86 -2.56
CA VAL A 54 -3.79 -3.86 -3.69
C VAL A 54 -2.38 -3.54 -3.21
N LEU A 55 -1.45 -4.45 -3.49
CA LEU A 55 -0.03 -4.26 -3.23
C LEU A 55 0.67 -3.74 -4.49
N PRO A 56 1.51 -2.69 -4.37
CA PRO A 56 2.31 -2.24 -5.49
C PRO A 56 3.37 -3.29 -5.84
N ILE A 57 3.76 -3.33 -7.11
CA ILE A 57 4.83 -4.21 -7.62
C ILE A 57 6.14 -3.94 -6.84
N GLU A 58 6.43 -2.66 -6.62
CA GLU A 58 7.56 -2.19 -5.82
C GLU A 58 7.06 -1.39 -4.62
N ARG A 59 7.68 -1.61 -3.46
CA ARG A 59 7.37 -0.83 -2.27
C ARG A 59 7.70 0.64 -2.51
N LEU A 60 6.72 1.51 -2.30
CA LEU A 60 6.89 2.95 -2.38
C LEU A 60 7.29 3.51 -0.99
N ASP A 61 7.90 4.69 -0.94
CA ASP A 61 8.06 5.47 0.31
C ASP A 61 7.39 6.83 0.14
N LEU A 62 6.13 6.94 0.54
CA LEU A 62 5.28 8.11 0.30
C LEU A 62 5.21 9.03 1.51
N HIS A 63 5.39 10.33 1.31
CA HIS A 63 5.07 11.35 2.32
C HIS A 63 3.60 11.72 2.21
N LEU A 64 2.76 11.07 3.03
CA LEU A 64 1.31 11.24 2.97
C LEU A 64 0.85 12.67 3.24
N SER A 65 1.61 13.45 4.03
CA SER A 65 1.34 14.86 4.27
C SER A 65 1.43 15.70 2.99
N GLN A 66 2.45 15.49 2.16
CA GLN A 66 2.61 16.16 0.86
C GLN A 66 1.47 15.81 -0.09
N ILE A 67 1.11 14.52 -0.15
CA ILE A 67 -0.01 14.05 -0.99
C ILE A 67 -1.33 14.65 -0.52
N SER A 68 -1.55 14.71 0.80
CA SER A 68 -2.78 15.29 1.35
C SER A 68 -2.91 16.79 1.06
N ALA A 69 -1.80 17.52 0.95
CA ALA A 69 -1.80 18.96 0.69
C ALA A 69 -2.31 19.34 -0.71
N VAL A 70 -2.29 18.39 -1.67
CA VAL A 70 -2.76 18.60 -3.05
C VAL A 70 -4.14 18.01 -3.31
N ILE A 71 -4.73 17.31 -2.35
CA ILE A 71 -6.09 16.79 -2.43
C ILE A 71 -7.05 17.80 -1.79
N PRO A 72 -8.17 18.15 -2.44
CA PRO A 72 -9.18 19.02 -1.84
C PRO A 72 -9.65 18.49 -0.48
N THR A 73 -9.68 19.36 0.54
CA THR A 73 -9.92 18.96 1.93
C THR A 73 -11.26 18.24 2.11
N GLU A 74 -12.29 18.63 1.36
CA GLU A 74 -13.62 18.01 1.35
C GLU A 74 -13.62 16.55 0.86
N ARG A 75 -12.57 16.13 0.14
CA ARG A 75 -12.40 14.74 -0.31
C ARG A 75 -11.65 13.89 0.71
N ILE A 76 -10.96 14.50 1.67
CA ILE A 76 -10.17 13.78 2.68
C ILE A 76 -11.10 13.33 3.80
N LEU A 77 -11.09 12.02 4.08
CA LEU A 77 -11.87 11.41 5.15
C LEU A 77 -11.06 11.22 6.43
N ALA A 78 -9.77 10.89 6.29
CA ALA A 78 -8.85 10.75 7.41
C ALA A 78 -7.40 10.92 6.96
N THR A 79 -6.55 11.46 7.82
CA THR A 79 -5.10 11.56 7.56
C THR A 79 -4.31 11.22 8.82
N THR A 80 -3.27 10.40 8.65
CA THR A 80 -2.32 10.02 9.69
C THR A 80 -0.94 9.88 9.06
N ASN A 81 0.08 9.62 9.88
CA ASN A 81 1.43 9.32 9.38
C ASN A 81 1.53 8.00 8.61
N SER A 82 0.54 7.11 8.71
CA SER A 82 0.59 5.76 8.13
C SER A 82 -0.44 5.50 7.04
N VAL A 83 -1.56 6.21 7.06
CA VAL A 83 -2.64 6.10 6.09
C VAL A 83 -3.29 7.45 5.79
N LEU A 84 -3.57 7.69 4.51
CA LEU A 84 -4.38 8.79 3.99
C LEU A 84 -5.64 8.20 3.34
N VAL A 85 -6.81 8.57 3.86
CA VAL A 85 -8.11 8.10 3.37
C VAL A 85 -8.83 9.24 2.69
N TYR A 86 -9.23 9.05 1.43
CA TYR A 86 -9.92 10.08 0.64
C TYR A 86 -10.86 9.47 -0.40
N ARG A 87 -11.81 10.26 -0.89
CA ARG A 87 -12.73 9.90 -1.98
C ARG A 87 -12.08 10.20 -3.34
N GLU A 88 -12.16 9.25 -4.28
CA GLU A 88 -11.79 9.40 -5.69
C GLU A 88 -12.94 8.95 -6.57
N GLY A 89 -13.75 9.91 -7.04
CA GLY A 89 -15.02 9.61 -7.68
C GLY A 89 -15.93 8.82 -6.74
N LEU A 90 -16.29 7.60 -7.13
CA LEU A 90 -17.12 6.69 -6.34
C LEU A 90 -16.32 5.90 -5.30
N TYR A 91 -14.99 5.80 -5.46
CA TYR A 91 -14.17 4.92 -4.64
C TYR A 91 -13.73 5.60 -3.34
N THR A 92 -13.59 4.78 -2.29
CA THR A 92 -12.86 5.17 -1.08
C THR A 92 -11.44 4.62 -1.17
N ILE A 93 -10.44 5.51 -1.18
CA ILE A 93 -9.04 5.13 -1.27
C ILE A 93 -8.39 5.27 0.11
N SER A 94 -7.84 4.18 0.64
CA SER A 94 -6.91 4.22 1.77
C SER A 94 -5.49 3.98 1.28
N LEU A 95 -4.71 5.04 1.17
CA LEU A 95 -3.32 5.01 0.72
C LEU A 95 -2.37 4.89 1.91
N PHE A 96 -1.60 3.82 1.95
CA PHE A 96 -0.56 3.62 2.95
C PHE A 96 0.79 4.18 2.47
N ARG A 97 1.65 4.55 3.41
CA ARG A 97 3.01 5.06 3.13
C ARG A 97 3.82 4.16 2.20
N ASN A 98 3.62 2.84 2.27
CA ASN A 98 4.33 1.86 1.46
C ASN A 98 3.77 1.69 0.04
N GLY A 99 2.75 2.46 -0.34
CA GLY A 99 2.05 2.35 -1.62
C GLY A 99 0.92 1.33 -1.65
N ARG A 100 0.70 0.53 -0.59
CA ARG A 100 -0.48 -0.33 -0.48
C ARG A 100 -1.76 0.51 -0.55
N LEU A 101 -2.79 -0.03 -1.18
CA LEU A 101 -4.11 0.56 -1.27
C LEU A 101 -5.15 -0.38 -0.66
N LEU A 102 -6.10 0.18 0.09
CA LEU A 102 -7.44 -0.40 0.18
C LEU A 102 -8.36 0.46 -0.68
N ILE A 103 -9.12 -0.18 -1.56
CA ILE A 103 -10.02 0.49 -2.51
C ILE A 103 -11.42 -0.05 -2.25
N GLY A 104 -12.24 0.77 -1.58
CA GLY A 104 -13.65 0.47 -1.34
C GLY A 104 -14.51 0.73 -2.58
N ASP A 105 -15.70 0.14 -2.56
CA ASP A 105 -16.69 0.14 -3.63
C ASP A 105 -16.20 -0.56 -4.93
N ILE A 106 -15.49 -1.69 -4.77
CA ILE A 106 -14.99 -2.54 -5.87
C ILE A 106 -15.46 -3.99 -5.74
N ASP A 107 -15.87 -4.57 -6.87
CA ASP A 107 -16.37 -5.95 -6.98
C ASP A 107 -15.41 -6.90 -7.72
N ASP A 108 -14.44 -6.38 -8.47
CA ASP A 108 -13.52 -7.21 -9.26
C ASP A 108 -12.06 -6.73 -9.26
N GLU A 109 -11.15 -7.66 -9.53
CA GLU A 109 -9.71 -7.43 -9.45
C GLU A 109 -9.15 -6.55 -10.59
N ALA A 110 -9.79 -6.57 -11.76
CA ALA A 110 -9.34 -5.80 -12.92
C ALA A 110 -9.65 -4.31 -12.71
N GLU A 111 -10.82 -4.00 -12.17
CA GLU A 111 -11.19 -2.65 -11.73
C GLU A 111 -10.22 -2.16 -10.63
N ALA A 112 -9.97 -2.99 -9.61
CA ALA A 112 -9.01 -2.67 -8.54
C ALA A 112 -7.64 -2.30 -9.10
N SER A 113 -7.12 -3.12 -10.02
CA SER A 113 -5.83 -2.90 -10.67
C SER A 113 -5.81 -1.58 -11.46
N ARG A 114 -6.88 -1.27 -12.19
CA ARG A 114 -7.01 -0.03 -12.97
C ARG A 114 -7.02 1.20 -12.07
N VAL A 115 -7.81 1.18 -11.00
CA VAL A 115 -7.88 2.28 -10.03
C VAL A 115 -6.54 2.45 -9.31
N ALA A 116 -5.92 1.35 -8.88
CA ALA A 116 -4.62 1.37 -8.24
C ALA A 116 -3.53 2.01 -9.12
N ASN A 117 -3.47 1.60 -10.39
CA ASN A 117 -2.53 2.16 -11.36
C ASN A 117 -2.76 3.66 -11.62
N HIS A 118 -4.04 4.09 -11.63
CA HIS A 118 -4.36 5.50 -11.73
C HIS A 118 -3.85 6.28 -10.50
N VAL A 119 -4.17 5.80 -9.28
CA VAL A 119 -3.72 6.41 -8.03
C VAL A 119 -2.19 6.50 -7.96
N TRP A 120 -1.48 5.42 -8.25
CA TRP A 120 0.00 5.41 -8.21
C TRP A 120 0.61 6.36 -9.23
N ARG A 121 0.04 6.48 -10.43
CA ARG A 121 0.50 7.44 -11.44
C ARG A 121 0.32 8.87 -10.95
N THR A 122 -0.85 9.17 -10.38
CA THR A 122 -1.16 10.50 -9.84
C THR A 122 -0.19 10.89 -8.72
N VAL A 123 0.01 10.01 -7.72
CA VAL A 123 0.91 10.33 -6.59
C VAL A 123 2.38 10.36 -6.99
N LYS A 124 2.80 9.56 -7.99
CA LYS A 124 4.16 9.66 -8.55
C LYS A 124 4.37 11.00 -9.25
N ASN A 125 3.42 11.44 -10.06
CA ASN A 125 3.49 12.73 -10.75
C ASN A 125 3.52 13.92 -9.78
N MET A 126 2.82 13.81 -8.65
CA MET A 126 2.86 14.82 -7.58
C MET A 126 4.24 14.96 -6.96
N LYS A 127 5.01 13.87 -6.82
CA LYS A 127 6.40 13.92 -6.34
C LYS A 127 7.34 14.66 -7.30
N PHE A 128 7.17 14.49 -8.62
CA PHE A 128 8.05 15.12 -9.61
C PHE A 128 7.84 16.64 -9.69
N ALA A 129 6.61 17.11 -9.52
CA ALA A 129 6.29 18.54 -9.52
C ALA A 129 6.89 19.32 -8.33
N GLU A 130 7.23 18.65 -7.22
CA GLU A 130 7.97 19.25 -6.11
C GLU A 130 9.49 19.26 -6.34
N ALA A 131 10.03 18.20 -6.95
CA ALA A 131 11.46 18.11 -7.25
C ALA A 131 11.93 19.21 -8.22
N GLU A 132 11.11 19.56 -9.22
CA GLU A 132 11.41 20.64 -10.18
C GLU A 132 11.29 22.05 -9.57
N LYS A 133 10.50 22.25 -8.51
CA LYS A 133 10.40 23.55 -7.80
C LYS A 133 11.59 23.80 -6.86
N SER A 134 12.27 22.75 -6.42
CA SER A 134 13.44 22.83 -5.53
C SER A 134 14.76 23.12 -6.28
N SER A 135 14.78 23.10 -7.61
CA SER A 135 16.01 23.24 -8.42
C SER A 135 16.17 24.61 -9.09
N THR A 136 15.46 25.66 -8.66
CA THR A 136 15.72 27.01 -9.14
C THR A 136 16.95 27.58 -8.41
N PRO A 137 18.08 27.84 -9.07
CA PRO A 137 19.23 28.47 -8.44
C PRO A 137 18.90 29.95 -8.17
N ILE A 138 19.25 30.42 -6.96
CA ILE A 138 19.41 31.86 -6.66
C ILE A 138 20.64 32.37 -7.40
#